data_AF-A0A956IK16-F1
#
_entry.id   AF-A0A956IK16-F1
#
_cell.length_a   1.000
_cell.length_b   1.000
_cell.length_c   1.000
_cell.angle_alpha   90.00
_cell.angle_beta   90.00
_cell.angle_gamma   90.00
#
_symmetry.space_group_name_H-M   'P 1'
#
loop_
_entity.id
_entity.type
_entity.pdbx_description
1 polymer ?
#
loop_
_entity_poly.entity_id
_entity_poly.type
_entity_poly.pdbx_seq_one_letter_code
_entity_poly.pdbx_strand_id
1 'polypeptide(L)'
;MIIECKHCGAPLDVEVNASLARCKYCGTTQRVRTARTQYPQTPPNWSPPQQWTPPAHVPARSVPLRYDAGKKVVTFVVAMILVTTIVPFLVIGGVVIFIIMAAPSPRATPSPPPPPPRSMPVTSPRAGGADICAKAMKCCEVLGQNNASCKGITEVPNPTVCQQLYDGLKDAARQLGTPCD
;
A
#
# COMPACT_ATOMS: atom_id res chain seq x y z
N MET A 1 22.07 13.48 29.87
CA MET A 1 23.05 14.54 30.16
C MET A 1 23.11 15.47 28.96
N ILE A 2 23.42 16.75 29.15
CA ILE A 2 23.43 17.71 28.05
C ILE A 2 24.87 18.01 27.66
N ILE A 3 25.20 17.76 26.40
CA ILE A 3 26.50 18.05 25.80
C ILE A 3 26.36 19.07 24.67
N GLU A 4 27.44 19.79 24.39
CA GLU A 4 27.51 20.76 23.31
C GLU A 4 27.99 20.12 22.00
N CYS A 5 27.34 20.47 20.87
CA CYS A 5 27.82 20.07 19.55
C CYS A 5 29.10 20.82 19.18
N LYS A 6 30.19 20.10 18.86
CA LYS A 6 31.45 20.70 18.39
C LYS A 6 31.33 21.45 17.07
N HIS A 7 30.32 21.13 16.26
CA HIS A 7 30.16 21.74 14.94
C HIS A 7 29.33 23.02 15.02
N CYS A 8 28.14 22.98 15.64
CA CYS A 8 27.19 24.09 15.66
C CYS A 8 26.91 24.69 17.05
N GLY A 9 27.54 24.20 18.11
CA GLY A 9 27.33 24.67 19.48
C GLY A 9 25.98 24.26 20.10
N ALA A 10 25.14 23.54 19.37
CA ALA A 10 23.79 23.22 19.86
C ALA A 10 23.82 22.28 21.07
N PRO A 11 22.90 22.44 22.04
CA PRO A 11 22.76 21.52 23.15
C PRO A 11 22.10 20.21 22.68
N LEU A 12 22.72 19.09 23.01
CA LEU A 12 22.24 17.74 22.74
C LEU A 12 21.99 17.04 24.06
N ASP A 13 20.76 16.58 24.27
CA ASP A 13 20.50 15.59 25.31
C ASP A 13 20.93 14.21 24.82
N VAL A 14 21.82 13.60 25.59
CA VAL A 14 22.41 12.30 25.31
C VAL A 14 22.29 11.40 26.52
N GLU A 15 22.10 10.12 26.26
CA GLU A 15 22.12 9.10 27.30
C GLU A 15 23.52 9.03 27.95
N VAL A 16 23.58 8.82 29.26
CA VAL A 16 24.83 8.91 30.06
C VAL A 16 25.91 7.95 29.56
N ASN A 17 25.51 6.83 28.94
CA ASN A 17 26.42 5.79 28.46
C ASN A 17 26.61 5.79 26.92
N ALA A 18 26.07 6.78 26.21
CA ALA A 18 26.22 6.85 24.76
C ALA A 18 27.68 7.21 24.38
N SER A 19 28.27 6.45 23.44
CA SER A 19 29.61 6.74 22.91
C SER A 19 29.59 7.75 21.76
N LEU A 20 28.50 7.75 20.99
CA LEU A 20 28.25 8.61 19.83
C LEU A 20 26.91 9.32 19.99
N ALA A 21 26.86 10.58 19.58
CA ALA A 21 25.65 11.36 19.53
C ALA A 21 25.56 12.10 18.20
N ARG A 22 24.37 12.08 17.59
CA ARG A 22 24.08 12.82 16.36
C ARG A 22 23.35 14.11 16.71
N CYS A 23 23.88 15.25 16.27
CA CYS A 23 23.23 16.54 16.45
C CYS A 23 21.94 16.61 15.66
N LYS A 24 20.83 16.95 16.33
CA LYS A 24 19.52 17.12 15.68
C LYS A 24 19.37 18.40 14.88
N TYR A 25 20.32 19.33 14.97
CA TYR A 25 20.28 20.61 14.25
C TYR A 25 21.08 20.56 12.96
N CYS A 26 22.37 20.18 13.03
CA CYS A 26 23.25 20.13 11.87
C CYS A 26 23.44 18.72 11.28
N GLY A 27 22.98 17.67 11.96
CA GLY A 27 23.11 16.29 11.51
C GLY A 27 24.48 15.63 11.75
N THR A 28 25.50 16.39 12.19
CA THR A 28 26.84 15.88 12.46
C THR A 28 26.85 14.89 13.62
N THR A 29 27.58 13.78 13.46
CA THR A 29 27.83 12.80 14.54
C THR A 29 29.13 13.13 15.25
N GLN A 30 29.14 13.09 16.58
CA GLN A 30 30.32 13.34 17.41
C GLN A 30 30.48 12.31 18.52
N ARG A 31 31.72 12.14 18.99
CA ARG A 31 32.04 11.31 20.16
C ARG A 31 31.70 12.06 21.44
N VAL A 32 30.84 11.47 22.28
CA VAL A 32 30.33 12.06 23.53
C VAL A 32 31.46 12.39 24.49
N ARG A 33 32.44 11.49 24.67
CA ARG A 33 33.61 11.70 25.54
C ARG A 33 34.47 12.92 25.20
N THR A 34 34.40 13.38 23.96
CA THR A 34 35.21 14.52 23.51
C THR A 34 34.43 15.83 23.53
N ALA A 35 33.10 15.77 23.67
CA ALA A 35 32.23 16.93 23.68
C ALA A 35 32.26 17.62 25.05
N ARG A 36 31.96 18.92 25.06
CA ARG A 36 31.85 19.69 26.30
C ARG A 36 30.52 19.36 26.97
N THR A 37 30.55 18.83 28.18
CA THR A 37 29.35 18.63 29.00
C THR A 37 28.88 19.97 29.56
N GLN A 38 27.64 20.35 29.26
CA GLN A 38 27.00 21.55 29.82
C GLN A 38 26.28 21.21 31.13
N TYR A 39 25.56 20.08 31.15
CA TYR A 39 24.88 19.58 32.35
C TYR A 39 25.14 18.08 32.51
N PRO A 40 25.73 17.64 33.64
CA PRO A 40 26.01 16.22 33.87
C PRO A 40 24.72 15.39 34.00
N GLN A 41 23.62 16.01 34.44
CA GLN A 41 22.29 15.42 34.49
C GLN A 41 21.29 16.33 33.77
N THR A 42 20.44 15.76 32.93
CA THR A 42 19.41 16.51 32.20
C THR A 42 18.33 16.97 33.18
N PRO A 43 18.03 18.29 33.25
CA PRO A 43 16.95 18.77 34.10
C PRO A 43 15.60 18.15 33.70
N PRO A 44 14.68 17.88 34.65
CA PRO A 44 13.44 17.16 34.38
C PRO A 44 12.51 17.86 33.38
N ASN A 45 12.58 19.18 33.26
CA ASN A 45 11.76 19.97 32.32
C ASN A 45 12.57 20.52 31.13
N TRP A 46 13.72 19.93 30.83
CA TRP A 46 14.53 20.39 29.71
C TRP A 46 13.90 19.96 28.39
N SER A 47 13.76 20.91 27.46
CA SER A 47 13.37 20.64 26.08
C SER A 47 14.32 21.38 25.13
N PRO A 48 14.69 20.77 23.99
CA PRO A 48 15.55 21.41 23.03
C PRO A 48 14.81 22.58 22.36
N PRO A 49 15.47 23.75 22.18
CA PRO A 49 14.86 24.86 21.46
C PRO A 49 14.53 24.48 20.01
N GLN A 50 13.38 24.92 19.51
CA GLN A 50 12.97 24.59 18.14
C GLN A 50 13.90 25.17 17.06
N GLN A 51 14.59 26.26 17.41
CA GLN A 51 15.54 26.96 16.57
C GLN A 51 16.80 27.25 17.36
N TRP A 52 17.96 27.01 16.74
CA TRP A 52 19.26 27.25 17.34
C TRP A 52 20.13 28.07 16.39
N THR A 53 20.67 29.18 16.88
CA THR A 53 21.62 30.00 16.13
C THR A 53 23.04 29.73 16.65
N PRO A 54 23.95 29.23 15.81
CA PRO A 54 25.33 28.95 16.22
C PRO A 54 26.05 30.21 16.74
N PRO A 55 26.77 30.13 17.87
CA PRO A 55 27.56 31.26 18.37
C PRO A 55 28.77 31.54 17.48
N ALA A 56 29.31 32.76 17.51
CA ALA A 56 30.37 33.20 16.58
C ALA A 56 31.69 32.41 16.65
N HIS A 57 31.93 31.69 17.74
CA HIS A 57 33.17 30.91 17.95
C HIS A 57 33.12 29.50 17.36
N VAL A 58 31.96 29.02 16.89
CA VAL A 58 31.86 27.69 16.27
C VAL A 58 32.04 27.77 14.75
N PRO A 59 32.55 26.71 14.11
CA PRO A 59 32.81 26.72 12.67
C PRO A 59 31.53 26.70 11.81
N ALA A 60 30.35 26.46 12.40
CA ALA A 60 29.09 26.48 11.66
C ALA A 60 28.71 27.90 11.22
N ARG A 61 28.05 28.01 10.05
CA ARG A 61 27.47 29.27 9.59
C ARG A 61 26.43 29.77 10.61
N SER A 62 26.37 31.08 10.83
CA SER A 62 25.43 31.78 11.71
C SER A 62 23.98 31.81 11.18
N VAL A 63 23.56 30.73 10.52
CA VAL A 63 22.20 30.54 10.01
C VAL A 63 21.40 29.79 11.07
N PRO A 64 20.15 30.19 11.36
CA PRO A 64 19.32 29.46 12.29
C PRO A 64 19.06 28.03 11.81
N LEU A 65 19.39 27.07 12.65
CA LEU A 65 19.15 25.64 12.45
C LEU A 65 17.84 25.24 13.13
N ARG A 66 17.07 24.34 12.49
CA ARG A 66 15.84 23.80 13.07
C ARG A 66 16.10 22.46 13.75
N TYR A 67 15.39 22.20 14.84
CA TYR A 67 15.48 20.92 15.54
C TYR A 67 14.81 19.80 14.73
N ASP A 68 15.58 18.78 14.32
CA ASP A 68 15.05 17.57 13.72
C ASP A 68 14.74 16.53 14.81
N ALA A 69 13.47 16.47 15.23
CA ALA A 69 12.97 15.47 16.17
C ALA A 69 13.23 14.02 15.71
N GLY A 70 13.59 13.81 14.44
CA GLY A 70 13.95 12.52 13.89
C GLY A 70 12.69 11.83 13.38
N LYS A 71 12.57 11.76 12.06
CA LYS A 71 11.52 11.02 11.32
C LYS A 71 11.52 9.49 11.58
N LYS A 72 12.28 8.97 12.55
CA LYS A 72 12.47 7.52 12.76
C LYS A 72 11.19 6.78 13.13
N VAL A 73 10.23 7.45 13.77
CA VAL A 73 8.93 6.83 14.08
C VAL A 73 8.17 6.50 12.80
N VAL A 74 8.23 7.37 11.78
CA VAL A 74 7.52 7.14 10.51
C VAL A 74 8.10 5.94 9.76
N THR A 75 9.43 5.79 9.72
CA THR A 75 10.05 4.65 9.04
C THR A 75 9.74 3.32 9.72
N PHE A 76 9.72 3.28 11.06
CA PHE A 76 9.39 2.06 11.80
C PHE A 76 7.92 1.67 11.63
N VAL A 77 7.00 2.64 11.71
CA VAL A 77 5.56 2.39 11.51
C VAL A 77 5.28 1.92 10.08
N VAL A 78 5.88 2.56 9.06
CA VAL A 78 5.72 2.12 7.67
C VAL A 78 6.28 0.72 7.45
N ALA A 79 7.46 0.40 7.99
CA ALA A 79 8.02 -0.94 7.90
C ALA A 79 7.14 -1.99 8.58
N MET A 80 6.57 -1.67 9.75
CA MET A 80 5.70 -2.57 10.50
C MET A 80 4.37 -2.82 9.76
N ILE A 81 3.77 -1.78 9.17
CA ILE A 81 2.59 -1.91 8.31
C ILE A 81 2.91 -2.75 7.07
N LEU A 82 4.05 -2.53 6.42
CA LEU A 82 4.45 -3.27 5.23
C LEU A 82 4.61 -4.77 5.52
N VAL A 83 5.26 -5.12 6.64
CA VAL A 83 5.46 -6.52 7.04
C VAL A 83 4.14 -7.17 7.45
N THR A 84 3.31 -6.49 8.23
CA THR A 84 2.03 -7.05 8.70
C THR A 84 0.98 -7.17 7.61
N THR A 85 1.06 -6.40 6.53
CA THR A 85 0.12 -6.50 5.40
C THR A 85 0.65 -7.41 4.30
N ILE A 86 1.88 -7.23 3.83
CA ILE A 86 2.37 -7.95 2.65
C ILE A 86 2.65 -9.43 2.96
N VAL A 87 3.23 -9.74 4.11
CA VAL A 87 3.59 -11.13 4.46
C VAL A 87 2.37 -12.06 4.53
N PRO A 88 1.29 -11.75 5.26
CA PRO A 88 0.12 -12.63 5.28
C PRO A 88 -0.59 -12.72 3.92
N PHE A 89 -0.60 -11.65 3.12
CA PHE A 89 -1.15 -11.72 1.76
C PHE A 89 -0.35 -12.67 0.85
N LEU A 90 0.98 -12.66 0.94
CA LEU A 90 1.83 -13.59 0.19
C LEU A 90 1.68 -15.04 0.67
N VAL A 91 1.55 -15.25 1.99
CA VAL A 91 1.34 -16.60 2.55
C VAL A 91 -0.04 -17.13 2.14
N ILE A 92 -1.10 -16.37 2.35
CA ILE A 92 -2.48 -16.79 2.02
C ILE A 92 -2.62 -16.97 0.49
N GLY A 93 -2.14 -16.02 -0.30
CA GLY A 93 -2.15 -16.10 -1.76
C GLY A 93 -1.35 -17.31 -2.27
N GLY A 94 -0.16 -17.55 -1.71
CA GLY A 94 0.67 -18.71 -2.02
C GLY A 94 0.00 -20.04 -1.68
N VAL A 95 -0.63 -20.16 -0.51
CA VAL A 95 -1.36 -21.36 -0.10
C VAL A 95 -2.57 -21.62 -1.01
N VAL A 96 -3.34 -20.59 -1.36
CA VAL A 96 -4.49 -20.74 -2.27
C VAL A 96 -4.05 -21.22 -3.66
N ILE A 97 -3.00 -20.62 -4.21
CA ILE A 97 -2.42 -21.05 -5.50
C ILE A 97 -1.92 -22.49 -5.42
N PHE A 98 -1.26 -22.86 -4.32
CA PHE A 98 -0.76 -24.22 -4.12
C PHE A 98 -1.90 -25.24 -4.01
N ILE A 99 -3.01 -24.91 -3.33
CA ILE A 99 -4.19 -25.79 -3.24
C ILE A 99 -4.84 -25.97 -4.63
N ILE A 100 -4.91 -24.91 -5.44
CA ILE A 100 -5.46 -25.01 -6.81
C ILE A 100 -4.57 -25.87 -7.70
N MET A 101 -3.25 -25.77 -7.59
CA MET A 101 -2.32 -26.58 -8.40
C MET A 101 -2.14 -28.02 -7.89
N ALA A 102 -2.33 -28.25 -6.58
CA ALA A 102 -2.27 -29.58 -5.98
C ALA A 102 -3.60 -30.33 -6.05
N ALA A 103 -4.67 -29.70 -6.55
CA ALA A 103 -5.91 -30.39 -6.84
C ALA A 103 -5.63 -31.49 -7.88
N PRO A 104 -5.79 -32.78 -7.54
CA PRO A 104 -5.64 -33.84 -8.50
C PRO A 104 -6.63 -33.59 -9.64
N SER A 105 -6.12 -33.54 -10.87
CA SER A 105 -6.97 -33.51 -12.08
C SER A 105 -8.11 -34.49 -11.88
N PRO A 106 -9.39 -34.06 -11.99
CA PRO A 106 -10.51 -34.96 -11.88
C PRO A 106 -10.27 -36.08 -12.89
N ARG A 107 -9.99 -37.29 -12.37
CA ARG A 107 -9.86 -38.50 -13.19
C ARG A 107 -11.11 -38.55 -14.05
N ALA A 108 -10.88 -38.57 -15.36
CA ALA A 108 -11.92 -38.81 -16.35
C ALA A 108 -12.76 -40.02 -15.91
N THR A 109 -14.00 -39.75 -15.53
CA THR A 109 -15.02 -40.77 -15.38
C THR A 109 -15.16 -41.49 -16.73
N PRO A 110 -15.10 -42.83 -16.80
CA PRO A 110 -15.31 -43.54 -18.05
C PRO A 110 -16.70 -43.21 -18.59
N SER A 111 -16.74 -42.67 -19.81
CA SER A 111 -17.96 -42.20 -20.44
C SER A 111 -18.92 -43.36 -20.71
N PRO A 112 -20.23 -43.23 -20.39
CA PRO A 112 -21.25 -44.12 -20.94
C PRO A 112 -21.34 -43.98 -22.48
N PRO A 113 -21.81 -45.03 -23.18
CA PRO A 113 -21.88 -45.06 -24.63
C PRO A 113 -22.74 -43.93 -25.20
N PRO A 114 -22.40 -43.42 -26.40
CA PRO A 114 -22.99 -42.22 -26.96
C PRO A 114 -24.49 -42.41 -27.26
N PRO A 115 -25.37 -41.51 -26.77
CA PRO A 115 -26.72 -41.40 -27.30
C PRO A 115 -26.70 -40.82 -28.73
N PRO A 116 -27.73 -41.13 -29.54
CA PRO A 116 -27.80 -40.74 -30.95
C PRO A 116 -27.70 -39.22 -31.16
N PRO A 117 -27.19 -38.78 -32.32
CA PRO A 117 -26.83 -37.40 -32.59
C PRO A 117 -28.06 -36.50 -32.53
N ARG A 118 -28.25 -35.83 -31.40
CA ARG A 118 -29.06 -34.63 -31.34
C ARG A 118 -28.15 -33.49 -31.76
N SER A 119 -28.35 -33.08 -33.00
CA SER A 119 -27.94 -31.80 -33.56
C SER A 119 -28.18 -30.67 -32.56
N MET A 120 -27.15 -30.30 -31.81
CA MET A 120 -27.14 -28.98 -31.19
C MET A 120 -26.88 -27.97 -32.32
N PRO A 121 -27.74 -26.95 -32.47
CA PRO A 121 -27.49 -25.90 -33.43
C PRO A 121 -26.18 -25.21 -33.03
N VAL A 122 -25.23 -25.22 -33.96
CA VAL A 122 -24.15 -24.24 -34.00
C VAL A 122 -24.83 -22.89 -34.15
N THR A 123 -25.08 -22.20 -33.04
CA THR A 123 -25.44 -20.79 -33.09
C THR A 123 -24.16 -20.03 -33.40
N SER A 124 -23.92 -19.92 -34.71
CA SER A 124 -23.00 -18.99 -35.35
C SER A 124 -23.02 -17.63 -34.63
N PRO A 125 -21.86 -16.97 -34.42
CA PRO A 125 -21.80 -15.61 -33.91
C PRO A 125 -22.30 -14.66 -35.00
N ARG A 126 -23.62 -14.51 -35.08
CA ARG A 126 -24.30 -13.63 -36.03
C ARG A 126 -24.80 -12.39 -35.28
N ALA A 127 -24.15 -11.27 -35.54
CA ALA A 127 -24.74 -9.93 -35.60
C ALA A 127 -25.45 -9.35 -34.35
N GLY A 128 -25.24 -9.87 -33.13
CA GLY A 128 -25.86 -9.35 -31.89
C GLY A 128 -24.89 -8.80 -30.84
N GLY A 129 -23.60 -8.63 -31.16
CA GLY A 129 -22.56 -8.23 -30.20
C GLY A 129 -22.77 -6.85 -29.58
N ALA A 130 -23.34 -5.92 -30.36
CA ALA A 130 -23.65 -4.57 -29.87
C ALA A 130 -24.79 -4.57 -28.82
N ASP A 131 -25.76 -5.47 -28.97
CA ASP A 131 -26.93 -5.53 -28.09
C ASP A 131 -26.58 -6.06 -26.69
N ILE A 132 -25.57 -6.94 -26.60
CA ILE A 132 -25.08 -7.51 -25.34
C ILE A 132 -24.35 -6.43 -24.52
N CYS A 133 -23.50 -5.63 -25.15
CA CYS A 133 -22.84 -4.51 -24.47
C CYS A 133 -23.86 -3.46 -23.99
N ALA A 134 -24.92 -3.20 -24.77
CA ALA A 134 -25.99 -2.28 -24.38
C ALA A 134 -26.80 -2.80 -23.17
N LYS A 135 -27.02 -4.11 -23.04
CA LYS A 135 -27.65 -4.72 -21.86
C LYS A 135 -26.77 -4.65 -20.61
N ALA A 136 -25.46 -4.88 -20.77
CA ALA A 136 -24.50 -4.75 -19.67
C ALA A 136 -24.47 -3.34 -19.08
N MET A 137 -24.54 -2.32 -19.93
CA MET A 137 -24.60 -0.91 -19.50
C MET A 137 -25.83 -0.62 -18.62
N LYS A 138 -27.02 -1.07 -19.05
CA LYS A 138 -28.26 -0.89 -18.27
C LYS A 138 -28.19 -1.59 -16.91
N CYS A 139 -27.62 -2.79 -16.86
CA CYS A 139 -27.41 -3.48 -15.60
C CYS A 139 -26.43 -2.73 -14.66
N CYS A 140 -25.34 -2.20 -15.21
CA CYS A 140 -24.35 -1.42 -14.47
C CYS A 140 -24.98 -0.15 -13.86
N GLU A 141 -25.93 0.48 -14.56
CA GLU A 141 -26.67 1.65 -14.07
C GLU A 141 -27.63 1.31 -12.92
N VAL A 142 -28.35 0.19 -13.02
CA VAL A 142 -29.27 -0.30 -11.97
C VAL A 142 -28.52 -0.68 -10.70
N LEU A 143 -27.31 -1.24 -10.83
CA LEU A 143 -26.46 -1.63 -9.69
C LEU A 143 -25.85 -0.43 -8.93
N GLY A 144 -26.17 0.79 -9.33
CA GLY A 144 -26.28 1.88 -8.35
C GLY A 144 -24.95 2.35 -7.77
N GLN A 145 -23.92 2.44 -8.60
CA GLN A 145 -22.91 3.45 -8.37
C GLN A 145 -22.71 4.20 -9.67
N ASN A 146 -22.96 5.51 -9.65
CA ASN A 146 -22.67 6.49 -10.71
C ASN A 146 -21.15 6.59 -11.00
N ASN A 147 -20.47 5.45 -11.06
CA ASN A 147 -19.07 5.29 -11.26
C ASN A 147 -18.81 5.51 -12.74
N ALA A 148 -17.88 6.42 -13.02
CA ALA A 148 -17.34 6.65 -14.35
C ALA A 148 -16.90 5.35 -15.05
N SER A 149 -16.66 4.28 -14.29
CA SER A 149 -16.35 2.92 -14.75
C SER A 149 -17.40 2.31 -15.69
N CYS A 150 -18.70 2.58 -15.51
CA CYS A 150 -19.72 2.02 -16.41
C CYS A 150 -19.68 2.72 -17.78
N LYS A 151 -19.35 4.03 -17.85
CA LYS A 151 -19.32 4.79 -19.10
C LYS A 151 -18.21 4.33 -20.06
N GLY A 152 -17.09 3.83 -19.52
CA GLY A 152 -15.95 3.35 -20.32
C GLY A 152 -16.20 2.04 -21.11
N ILE A 153 -17.30 1.33 -20.84
CA ILE A 153 -17.62 0.05 -21.50
C ILE A 153 -18.03 0.27 -22.97
N THR A 154 -18.47 1.47 -23.33
CA THR A 154 -18.88 1.83 -24.70
C THR A 154 -17.73 1.87 -25.71
N GLU A 155 -16.48 1.99 -25.27
CA GLU A 155 -15.31 2.05 -26.14
C GLU A 155 -14.70 0.68 -26.45
N VAL A 156 -15.21 -0.41 -25.88
CA VAL A 156 -14.64 -1.75 -26.06
C VAL A 156 -15.32 -2.46 -27.25
N PRO A 157 -14.65 -2.69 -28.40
CA PRO A 157 -15.27 -3.28 -29.58
C PRO A 157 -15.38 -4.82 -29.52
N ASN A 158 -15.06 -5.45 -28.39
CA ASN A 158 -14.99 -6.91 -28.28
C ASN A 158 -16.23 -7.50 -27.61
N PRO A 159 -17.10 -8.21 -28.36
CA PRO A 159 -18.35 -8.77 -27.82
C PRO A 159 -18.12 -9.84 -26.74
N THR A 160 -16.98 -10.54 -26.76
CA THR A 160 -16.64 -11.55 -25.76
C THR A 160 -16.37 -10.92 -24.40
N VAL A 161 -15.76 -9.73 -24.39
CA VAL A 161 -15.50 -8.98 -23.15
C VAL A 161 -16.80 -8.46 -22.55
N CYS A 162 -17.73 -7.98 -23.38
CA CYS A 162 -19.06 -7.57 -22.93
C CYS A 162 -19.85 -8.73 -22.34
N GLN A 163 -19.73 -9.94 -22.90
CA GLN A 163 -20.41 -11.13 -22.38
C GLN A 163 -19.91 -11.46 -20.96
N GLN A 164 -18.59 -11.53 -20.77
CA GLN A 164 -18.00 -11.81 -19.46
C GLN A 164 -18.36 -10.75 -18.41
N LEU A 165 -18.40 -9.48 -18.82
CA LEU A 165 -18.77 -8.38 -17.94
C LEU A 165 -20.24 -8.41 -17.56
N TYR A 166 -21.13 -8.73 -18.51
CA TYR A 166 -22.55 -8.89 -18.27
C TYR A 166 -22.83 -10.02 -17.27
N ASP A 167 -22.18 -11.16 -17.43
CA ASP A 167 -22.36 -12.31 -16.53
C ASP A 167 -21.92 -11.96 -15.09
N GLY A 168 -20.79 -11.26 -14.93
CA GLY A 168 -20.33 -10.80 -13.61
C GLY A 168 -21.27 -9.78 -12.95
N LEU A 169 -21.81 -8.84 -13.74
CA LEU A 169 -22.80 -7.87 -13.24
C LEU A 169 -24.10 -8.58 -12.85
N LYS A 170 -24.55 -9.57 -13.63
CA LYS A 170 -25.75 -10.35 -13.34
C LYS A 170 -25.65 -11.11 -12.02
N ASP A 171 -24.49 -11.67 -11.71
CA ASP A 171 -24.25 -12.35 -10.44
C ASP A 171 -24.23 -11.38 -9.25
N ALA A 172 -23.63 -10.19 -9.41
CA ALA A 172 -23.68 -9.14 -8.40
C ALA A 172 -25.11 -8.64 -8.15
N ALA A 173 -25.90 -8.50 -9.21
CA ALA A 173 -27.31 -8.08 -9.14
C ALA A 173 -28.18 -9.09 -8.38
N ARG A 174 -27.93 -10.39 -8.59
CA ARG A 174 -28.57 -11.47 -7.82
C ARG A 174 -28.26 -11.41 -6.33
N GLN A 175 -27.02 -11.09 -5.96
CA GLN A 175 -26.65 -10.95 -4.54
C GLN A 175 -27.35 -9.75 -3.88
N LEU A 176 -27.66 -8.71 -4.64
CA LEU A 176 -28.37 -7.52 -4.19
C LEU A 176 -29.90 -7.62 -4.31
N GLY A 177 -30.42 -8.78 -4.75
CA GLY A 177 -31.86 -9.01 -4.92
C GLY A 177 -32.50 -8.16 -6.02
N THR A 178 -31.70 -7.56 -6.90
CA THR A 178 -32.16 -6.68 -7.99
C THR A 178 -31.76 -7.31 -9.33
N PRO A 179 -32.68 -7.97 -10.05
CA PRO A 179 -32.34 -8.56 -11.33
C PRO A 179 -32.13 -7.48 -12.40
N CYS A 180 -31.15 -7.71 -13.26
CA CYS A 180 -30.73 -6.83 -14.36
C CYS A 180 -31.28 -7.24 -15.75
N ASP A 181 -32.21 -8.18 -15.79
CA ASP A 181 -32.76 -8.76 -17.03
C ASP A 181 -33.80 -7.85 -17.71
#